data_AF-A0A2N1F7G9-F1
#
_entry.id   AF-A0A2N1F7G9-F1
#
_cell.length_a   1.000
_cell.length_b   1.000
_cell.length_c   1.000
_cell.angle_alpha   90.00
_cell.angle_beta   90.00
_cell.angle_gamma   90.00
#
_symmetry.space_group_name_H-M   'P 1'
#
loop_
_entity.id
_entity.type
_entity.pdbx_description
1 polymer ?
#
loop_
_entity_poly.entity_id
_entity_poly.type
_entity_poly.pdbx_seq_one_letter_code
_entity_poly.pdbx_strand_id
1 'polypeptide(L)'
;MDIKKWIENKGNYKDGILLYAQLSKHNKLLLKNFTQKETKSNFVKLRYELQKNIAATIEVKAEKRLASPIAPVFISEEKVYRKVLLKELPFELHESYRAQKDNYYKATSLHLQLTALKPHEHDKALSFCIQIEGLFDSIEKTWELLDYYKEHGRILETKNEDFSLMSETDLLLTRTSRRSSLTRAKERLQLLNSNYKKSNLIAGKQKYERKIGDKKAHIIKLKLDVDRLNNLIITNQKA
;
A
#
# COMPACT_ATOMS: atom_id res chain seq x y z
N MET A 1 15.79 23.10 41.85
CA MET A 1 16.73 22.47 40.91
C MET A 1 16.18 22.64 39.49
N ASP A 2 17.04 22.74 38.48
CA ASP A 2 16.61 22.81 37.09
C ASP A 2 16.50 21.40 36.49
N ILE A 3 15.53 21.15 35.60
CA ILE A 3 15.23 19.82 35.04
C ILE A 3 16.45 19.26 34.29
N LYS A 4 17.20 20.12 33.59
CA LYS A 4 18.44 19.75 32.88
C LYS A 4 19.51 19.23 33.85
N LYS A 5 19.71 19.94 34.97
CA LYS A 5 20.67 19.54 36.02
C LYS A 5 20.27 18.24 36.73
N TRP A 6 18.97 17.98 36.88
CA TRP A 6 18.47 16.74 37.47
C TRP A 6 18.71 15.52 36.57
N ILE A 7 18.56 15.67 35.25
CA ILE A 7 18.81 14.59 34.26
C ILE A 7 20.30 14.24 34.18
N GLU A 8 21.18 15.25 34.20
CA GLU A 8 22.65 15.07 34.12
C GLU A 8 23.22 14.40 35.37
N ASN A 9 22.72 14.77 36.56
CA ASN A 9 23.23 14.26 37.83
C ASN A 9 22.58 12.95 38.30
N LYS A 10 21.85 12.23 37.42
CA LYS A 10 21.08 11.01 37.78
C LYS A 10 20.23 11.24 39.05
N GLY A 11 19.45 12.32 39.05
CA GLY A 11 18.79 12.84 40.23
C GLY A 11 17.82 11.86 40.92
N ASN A 12 17.51 12.17 42.19
CA ASN A 12 16.65 11.38 43.05
C ASN A 12 15.18 11.39 42.54
N TYR A 13 14.50 10.25 42.61
CA TYR A 13 13.12 10.07 42.15
C TYR A 13 12.15 11.06 42.80
N LYS A 14 12.30 11.33 44.11
CA LYS A 14 11.45 12.29 44.85
C LYS A 14 11.57 13.71 44.30
N ASP A 15 12.79 14.14 43.98
CA ASP A 15 13.04 15.45 43.39
C ASP A 15 12.46 15.53 41.98
N GLY A 16 12.53 14.44 41.21
CA GLY A 16 11.94 14.36 39.87
C GLY A 16 10.41 14.52 39.89
N ILE A 17 9.73 13.98 40.91
CA ILE A 17 8.28 14.16 41.08
C ILE A 17 7.93 15.62 41.38
N LEU A 18 8.69 16.28 42.26
CA LEU A 18 8.49 17.69 42.57
C LEU A 18 8.69 18.57 41.32
N LEU A 19 9.72 18.29 40.53
CA LEU A 19 9.97 18.98 39.27
C LEU A 19 8.84 18.76 38.26
N TYR A 20 8.29 17.54 38.19
CA TYR A 20 7.18 17.24 37.30
C TYR A 20 5.86 17.90 37.74
N ALA A 21 5.61 17.98 39.05
CA ALA A 21 4.44 18.67 39.60
C ALA A 21 4.47 20.19 39.35
N GLN A 22 5.65 20.79 39.26
CA GLN A 22 5.85 22.21 38.97
C GLN A 22 5.64 22.59 37.49
N LEU A 23 5.50 21.62 36.58
CA LEU A 23 5.25 21.89 35.16
C LEU A 23 3.82 22.39 34.92
N SER A 24 3.67 23.41 34.07
CA SER A 24 2.36 24.03 33.75
C SER A 24 1.39 23.13 32.98
N LYS A 25 1.89 22.10 32.28
CA LYS A 25 1.09 21.14 31.49
C LYS A 25 1.38 19.68 31.86
N HIS A 26 1.47 19.37 33.16
CA HIS A 26 1.66 17.98 33.58
C HIS A 26 0.35 17.17 33.56
N ASN A 27 0.45 15.88 33.25
CA ASN A 27 -0.68 14.95 33.35
C ASN A 27 -0.90 14.54 34.82
N LYS A 28 -2.07 14.92 35.38
CA LYS A 28 -2.46 14.64 36.77
C LYS A 28 -2.51 13.14 37.11
N LEU A 29 -2.87 12.28 36.16
CA LEU A 29 -2.91 10.82 36.37
C LEU A 29 -1.52 10.24 36.49
N LEU A 30 -0.57 10.74 35.70
CA LEU A 30 0.82 10.32 35.79
C LEU A 30 1.45 10.76 37.10
N LEU A 31 1.15 11.99 37.56
CA LEU A 31 1.63 12.48 38.86
C LEU A 31 1.12 11.58 40.00
N LYS A 32 -0.16 11.20 39.99
CA LYS A 32 -0.73 10.25 40.97
C LYS A 32 -0.04 8.88 40.93
N ASN A 33 0.28 8.38 39.74
CA ASN A 33 0.99 7.10 39.60
C ASN A 33 2.45 7.18 40.08
N PHE A 34 3.11 8.32 39.87
CA PHE A 34 4.48 8.52 40.33
C PHE A 34 4.58 8.65 41.85
N THR A 35 3.58 9.25 42.51
CA THR A 35 3.54 9.39 43.98
C THR A 35 3.17 8.10 44.70
N GLN A 36 2.45 7.18 44.05
CA GLN A 36 1.99 5.92 44.68
C GLN A 36 3.10 4.89 44.88
N LYS A 37 4.00 4.72 43.91
CA LYS A 37 5.07 3.72 44.01
C LYS A 37 6.29 4.09 43.18
N GLU A 38 7.46 4.03 43.82
CA GLU A 38 8.74 4.06 43.12
C GLU A 38 9.01 2.71 42.48
N THR A 39 9.03 2.68 41.15
CA THR A 39 9.41 1.50 40.36
C THR A 39 10.38 1.93 39.27
N LYS A 40 11.24 1.01 38.81
CA LYS A 40 12.16 1.26 37.69
C LYS A 40 11.41 1.75 36.44
N SER A 41 10.23 1.20 36.16
CA SER A 41 9.38 1.64 35.03
C SER A 41 8.85 3.06 35.22
N ASN A 42 8.45 3.44 36.43
CA ASN A 42 7.96 4.79 36.72
C ASN A 42 9.10 5.82 36.64
N PHE A 43 10.30 5.46 37.09
CA PHE A 43 11.49 6.30 36.98
C PHE A 43 11.83 6.62 35.50
N VAL A 44 11.81 5.61 34.63
CA VAL A 44 12.04 5.79 33.19
C VAL A 44 10.97 6.68 32.56
N LYS A 45 9.70 6.47 32.90
CA LYS A 45 8.59 7.30 32.41
C LYS A 45 8.66 8.75 32.90
N LEU A 46 8.98 8.97 34.17
CA LEU A 46 9.17 10.30 34.74
C LEU A 46 10.28 11.06 34.01
N ARG A 47 11.41 10.40 33.75
CA ARG A 47 12.53 10.98 32.98
C ARG A 47 12.12 11.34 31.56
N TYR A 48 11.36 10.47 30.89
CA TYR A 48 10.84 10.72 29.54
C TYR A 48 9.93 11.95 29.49
N GLU A 49 8.98 12.07 30.42
CA GLU A 49 8.07 13.21 30.48
C GLU A 49 8.79 14.53 30.79
N LEU A 50 9.77 14.51 31.70
CA LEU A 50 10.61 15.68 31.99
C LEU A 50 11.44 16.12 30.76
N GLN A 51 12.01 15.16 30.01
CA GLN A 51 12.76 15.42 28.79
C GLN A 51 11.89 15.98 27.66
N LYS A 52 10.67 15.46 27.51
CA LYS A 52 9.68 15.96 26.55
C LYS A 52 9.34 17.43 26.79
N ASN A 53 9.23 17.84 28.04
CA ASN A 53 8.96 19.24 28.38
C ASN A 53 10.16 20.16 28.09
N ILE A 54 11.40 19.67 28.17
CA ILE A 54 12.58 20.41 27.69
C ILE A 54 12.52 20.62 26.17
N ALA A 55 12.19 19.57 25.41
CA ALA A 55 12.08 19.64 23.95
C ALA A 55 10.94 20.57 23.49
N ALA A 56 9.77 20.49 24.14
CA ALA A 56 8.63 21.36 23.84
C ALA A 56 8.90 22.84 24.14
N THR A 57 9.81 23.15 25.08
CA THR A 57 10.19 24.54 25.38
C THR A 57 11.12 25.13 24.31
N ILE A 58 11.85 24.29 23.57
CA ILE A 58 12.72 24.71 22.46
C ILE A 58 11.90 25.02 21.20
N GLU A 59 10.82 24.27 20.96
CA GLU A 59 9.97 24.45 19.76
C GLU A 59 9.07 25.69 19.80
N VAL A 60 8.81 26.29 20.96
CA VAL A 60 7.92 27.46 21.09
C VAL A 60 8.62 28.80 20.79
N LYS A 61 9.96 28.82 20.64
CA LYS A 61 10.73 30.04 20.32
C LYS A 61 11.21 30.12 18.87
N ALA A 62 10.65 29.30 17.97
CA ALA A 62 10.87 29.45 16.54
C ALA A 62 9.79 30.38 15.96
N GLU A 63 10.19 31.60 15.63
CA GLU A 63 9.37 32.58 14.93
C GLU A 63 8.71 31.97 13.69
N LYS A 64 7.41 32.21 13.58
CA LYS A 64 6.53 31.78 12.50
C LYS A 64 6.94 32.51 11.21
N ARG A 65 7.96 32.02 10.51
CA ARG A 65 8.18 32.38 9.10
C ARG A 65 7.09 31.70 8.28
N LEU A 66 6.30 32.51 7.58
CA LEU A 66 5.33 32.07 6.59
C LEU A 66 6.04 31.17 5.57
N ALA A 67 5.78 29.87 5.64
CA ALA A 67 6.27 28.92 4.66
C ALA A 67 5.58 29.22 3.32
N SER A 68 6.37 29.51 2.29
CA SER A 68 5.91 29.37 0.90
C SER A 68 5.34 27.96 0.70
N PRO A 69 4.34 27.76 -0.19
CA PRO A 69 3.80 26.44 -0.45
C PRO A 69 4.94 25.54 -0.95
N ILE A 70 5.34 24.58 -0.13
CA ILE A 70 6.21 23.49 -0.54
C ILE A 70 5.37 22.69 -1.52
N ALA A 71 5.61 22.88 -2.82
CA ALA A 71 5.09 21.98 -3.83
C ALA A 71 5.48 20.55 -3.40
N PRO A 72 4.55 19.58 -3.44
CA PRO A 72 4.90 18.21 -3.08
C PRO A 72 6.03 17.77 -4.00
N VAL A 73 7.20 17.53 -3.42
CA VAL A 73 8.29 16.86 -4.11
C VAL A 73 7.80 15.44 -4.33
N PHE A 74 7.26 15.20 -5.52
CA PHE A 74 7.09 13.86 -6.05
C PHE A 74 8.51 13.31 -6.22
N ILE A 75 8.99 12.61 -5.20
CA ILE A 75 10.07 11.66 -5.39
C ILE A 75 9.44 10.54 -6.20
N SER A 76 9.40 10.70 -7.53
CA SER A 76 9.17 9.56 -8.40
C SER A 76 10.39 8.67 -8.20
N GLU A 77 10.23 7.57 -7.48
CA GLU A 77 11.12 6.44 -7.71
C GLU A 77 11.06 6.20 -9.21
N GLU A 78 12.16 6.51 -9.91
CA GLU A 78 12.32 6.21 -11.32
C GLU A 78 12.14 4.69 -11.43
N LYS A 79 10.92 4.26 -11.72
CA LYS A 79 10.66 2.92 -12.20
C LYS A 79 11.40 2.89 -13.52
N VAL A 80 12.62 2.38 -13.49
CA VAL A 80 13.38 2.04 -14.70
C VAL A 80 12.50 1.05 -15.43
N TYR A 81 11.73 1.56 -16.40
CA TYR A 81 10.92 0.76 -17.30
C TYR A 81 11.90 -0.07 -18.10
N ARG A 82 12.25 -1.24 -17.55
CA ARG A 82 13.11 -2.19 -18.23
C ARG A 82 12.35 -2.61 -19.47
N LYS A 83 12.83 -2.18 -20.63
CA LYS A 83 12.29 -2.52 -21.94
C LYS A 83 12.21 -4.05 -22.02
N VAL A 84 11.00 -4.60 -21.93
CA VAL A 84 10.76 -6.03 -22.14
C VAL A 84 10.75 -6.25 -23.64
N LEU A 85 11.67 -7.08 -24.12
CA LEU A 85 11.73 -7.46 -25.53
C LEU A 85 10.87 -8.71 -25.76
N LEU A 86 10.12 -8.74 -26.86
CA LEU A 86 9.24 -9.86 -27.19
C LEU A 86 9.98 -11.21 -27.22
N LYS A 87 11.24 -11.21 -27.70
CA LYS A 87 12.10 -12.40 -27.75
C LYS A 87 12.47 -13.01 -26.38
N GLU A 88 12.35 -12.22 -25.31
CA GLU A 88 12.64 -12.67 -23.94
C GLU A 88 11.41 -13.31 -23.27
N LEU A 89 10.24 -13.15 -23.90
CA LEU A 89 8.98 -13.70 -23.43
C LEU A 89 8.73 -15.06 -24.06
N PRO A 90 8.08 -15.97 -23.32
CA PRO A 90 7.59 -17.24 -23.84
C PRO A 90 6.43 -16.98 -24.79
N PHE A 91 6.21 -17.88 -25.74
CA PHE A 91 5.26 -17.71 -26.83
C PHE A 91 3.83 -17.42 -26.33
N GLU A 92 3.44 -18.04 -25.22
CA GLU A 92 2.14 -17.89 -24.57
C GLU A 92 1.88 -16.46 -24.07
N LEU A 93 2.92 -15.66 -23.80
CA LEU A 93 2.78 -14.26 -23.37
C LEU A 93 2.88 -13.27 -24.52
N HIS A 94 3.18 -13.71 -25.75
CA HIS A 94 3.34 -12.82 -26.91
C HIS A 94 2.03 -12.14 -27.29
N GLU A 95 0.92 -12.87 -27.24
CA GLU A 95 -0.40 -12.33 -27.54
C GLU A 95 -0.77 -11.22 -26.54
N SER A 96 -0.66 -11.50 -25.25
CA SER A 96 -0.90 -10.53 -24.18
C SER A 96 -0.02 -9.29 -24.35
N TYR A 97 1.28 -9.47 -24.61
CA TYR A 97 2.20 -8.37 -24.83
C TYR A 97 1.83 -7.50 -26.06
N ARG A 98 1.35 -8.12 -27.14
CA ARG A 98 0.87 -7.39 -28.31
C ARG A 98 -0.41 -6.61 -27.97
N ALA A 99 -1.39 -7.27 -27.36
CA ALA A 99 -2.64 -6.66 -26.95
C ALA A 99 -2.42 -5.45 -26.04
N GLN A 100 -1.42 -5.50 -25.15
CA GLN A 100 -1.04 -4.37 -24.31
C GLN A 100 -0.62 -3.14 -25.11
N LYS A 101 0.18 -3.32 -26.17
CA LYS A 101 0.59 -2.22 -27.05
C LYS A 101 -0.59 -1.68 -27.84
N ASP A 102 -1.40 -2.56 -28.39
CA ASP A 102 -2.59 -2.17 -29.16
C ASP A 102 -3.57 -1.38 -28.29
N ASN A 103 -3.78 -1.82 -27.04
CA ASN A 103 -4.61 -1.11 -26.06
C ASN A 103 -4.05 0.28 -25.73
N TYR A 104 -2.73 0.43 -25.62
CA TYR A 104 -2.10 1.72 -25.38
C TYR A 104 -2.35 2.68 -26.56
N TYR A 105 -2.10 2.24 -27.78
CA TYR A 105 -2.37 3.04 -28.98
C TYR A 105 -3.84 3.42 -29.11
N LYS A 106 -4.74 2.48 -28.79
CA LYS A 106 -6.19 2.74 -28.77
C LYS A 106 -6.56 3.79 -27.72
N ALA A 107 -6.00 3.70 -26.51
CA ALA A 107 -6.22 4.67 -25.45
C ALA A 107 -5.72 6.06 -25.84
N THR A 108 -4.53 6.16 -26.45
CA THR A 108 -4.01 7.41 -27.00
C THR A 108 -4.91 7.98 -28.09
N SER A 109 -5.40 7.14 -29.00
CA SER A 109 -6.33 7.57 -30.06
C SER A 109 -7.64 8.11 -29.46
N LEU A 110 -8.21 7.43 -28.48
CA LEU A 110 -9.40 7.89 -27.76
C LEU A 110 -9.16 9.18 -26.99
N HIS A 111 -7.97 9.34 -26.38
CA HIS A 111 -7.62 10.58 -25.70
C HIS A 111 -7.57 11.77 -26.67
N LEU A 112 -7.00 11.58 -27.86
CA LEU A 112 -7.02 12.61 -28.90
C LEU A 112 -8.45 12.96 -29.34
N GLN A 113 -9.32 11.96 -29.50
CA GLN A 113 -10.73 12.18 -29.80
C GLN A 113 -11.45 12.94 -28.68
N LEU A 114 -11.16 12.60 -27.42
CA LEU A 114 -11.68 13.28 -26.24
C LEU A 114 -11.29 14.76 -26.20
N THR A 115 -10.03 15.09 -26.49
CA THR A 115 -9.55 16.47 -26.56
C THR A 115 -10.21 17.28 -27.69
N ALA A 116 -10.62 16.61 -28.77
CA ALA A 116 -11.28 17.24 -29.90
C ALA A 116 -12.80 17.46 -29.72
N LEU A 117 -13.41 16.92 -28.65
CA LEU A 117 -14.84 17.08 -28.39
C LEU A 117 -15.22 18.52 -28.00
N LYS A 118 -16.43 18.92 -28.34
CA LYS A 118 -16.96 20.22 -27.94
C LYS A 118 -17.43 20.19 -26.48
N PRO A 119 -17.44 21.34 -25.77
CA PRO A 119 -17.79 21.39 -24.35
C PRO A 119 -19.17 20.84 -23.97
N HIS A 120 -20.12 20.74 -24.91
CA HIS A 120 -21.49 20.25 -24.66
C HIS A 120 -21.65 18.74 -24.89
N GLU A 121 -20.62 18.03 -25.36
CA GLU A 121 -20.68 16.60 -25.64
C GLU A 121 -20.26 15.75 -24.42
N HIS A 122 -20.81 16.08 -23.24
CA HIS A 122 -20.43 15.47 -21.98
C HIS A 122 -20.61 13.95 -21.94
N ASP A 123 -21.70 13.42 -22.51
CA ASP A 123 -21.97 11.98 -22.50
C ASP A 123 -20.95 11.19 -23.34
N LYS A 124 -20.54 11.74 -24.48
CA LYS A 124 -19.49 11.15 -25.32
C LYS A 124 -18.14 11.23 -24.64
N ALA A 125 -17.83 12.37 -24.00
CA ALA A 125 -16.60 12.55 -23.25
C ALA A 125 -16.50 11.53 -22.10
N LEU A 126 -17.59 11.34 -21.34
CA LEU A 126 -17.67 10.34 -20.29
C LEU A 126 -17.47 8.92 -20.82
N SER A 127 -18.10 8.58 -21.96
CA SER A 127 -17.91 7.29 -22.61
C SER A 127 -16.45 7.03 -22.98
N PHE A 128 -15.77 8.04 -23.55
CA PHE A 128 -14.34 7.92 -23.86
C PHE A 128 -13.48 7.78 -22.60
N CYS A 129 -13.75 8.54 -21.54
CA CYS A 129 -13.03 8.38 -20.27
C CYS A 129 -13.15 6.95 -19.73
N ILE A 130 -14.36 6.39 -19.68
CA ILE A 130 -14.59 5.01 -19.22
C ILE A 130 -13.85 3.99 -20.09
N GLN A 131 -13.88 4.17 -21.42
CA GLN A 131 -13.16 3.29 -22.34
C GLN A 131 -11.64 3.37 -22.16
N ILE A 132 -11.10 4.58 -21.99
CA ILE A 132 -9.68 4.81 -21.73
C ILE A 132 -9.26 4.13 -20.42
N GLU A 133 -10.02 4.32 -19.35
CA GLU A 133 -9.76 3.66 -18.06
C GLU A 133 -9.77 2.14 -18.20
N GLY A 134 -10.77 1.56 -18.86
CA GLY A 134 -10.82 0.11 -19.10
C GLY A 134 -9.64 -0.43 -19.92
N LEU A 135 -9.11 0.35 -20.87
CA LEU A 135 -7.91 -0.01 -21.62
C LEU A 135 -6.67 0.02 -20.73
N PHE A 136 -6.52 1.03 -19.87
CA PHE A 136 -5.41 1.11 -18.91
C PHE A 136 -5.47 0.00 -17.85
N ASP A 137 -6.65 -0.37 -17.38
CA ASP A 137 -6.82 -1.53 -16.49
C ASP A 137 -6.34 -2.83 -17.16
N SER A 138 -6.63 -3.00 -18.46
CA SER A 138 -6.16 -4.17 -19.23
C SER A 138 -4.63 -4.15 -19.42
N ILE A 139 -4.06 -2.98 -19.66
CA ILE A 139 -2.61 -2.78 -19.75
C ILE A 139 -1.94 -3.14 -18.42
N GLU A 140 -2.46 -2.64 -17.29
CA GLU A 140 -1.92 -2.91 -15.96
C GLU A 140 -1.95 -4.42 -15.65
N LYS A 141 -3.06 -5.10 -15.93
CA LYS A 141 -3.16 -6.57 -15.76
C LYS A 141 -2.11 -7.32 -16.57
N THR A 142 -1.87 -6.88 -17.80
CA THR A 142 -0.85 -7.50 -18.65
C THR A 142 0.55 -7.27 -18.07
N TRP A 143 0.84 -6.06 -17.59
CA TRP A 143 2.10 -5.79 -16.89
C TRP A 143 2.27 -6.64 -15.63
N GLU A 144 1.23 -6.84 -14.83
CA GLU A 144 1.30 -7.73 -13.66
C GLU A 144 1.69 -9.16 -14.04
N LEU A 145 1.19 -9.69 -15.16
CA LEU A 145 1.55 -11.02 -15.66
C LEU A 145 2.99 -11.08 -16.17
N LEU A 146 3.41 -10.07 -16.93
CA LEU A 146 4.77 -9.98 -17.47
C LEU A 146 5.81 -9.82 -16.35
N ASP A 147 5.53 -8.97 -15.36
CA ASP A 147 6.37 -8.77 -14.19
C ASP A 147 6.46 -10.04 -13.37
N TYR A 148 5.35 -10.76 -13.17
CA TYR A 148 5.37 -12.06 -12.51
C TYR A 148 6.28 -13.07 -13.23
N TYR A 149 6.14 -13.19 -14.55
CA TYR A 149 6.99 -14.10 -15.34
C TYR A 149 8.46 -13.71 -15.22
N LYS A 150 8.77 -12.42 -15.28
CA LYS A 150 10.16 -11.95 -15.19
C LYS A 150 10.77 -12.17 -13.81
N GLU A 151 9.99 -11.98 -12.74
CA GLU A 151 10.45 -12.19 -11.36
C GLU A 151 10.63 -13.67 -11.03
N HIS A 152 9.81 -14.56 -11.59
CA HIS A 152 9.72 -15.96 -11.14
C HIS A 152 10.07 -17.02 -12.20
N GLY A 153 10.22 -16.62 -13.47
CA GLY A 153 10.54 -17.50 -14.61
C GLY A 153 9.45 -18.54 -14.92
N ARG A 154 8.20 -18.29 -14.50
CA ARG A 154 7.09 -19.24 -14.64
C ARG A 154 5.88 -18.54 -15.22
N ILE A 155 5.23 -19.22 -16.16
CA ILE A 155 3.94 -18.79 -16.69
C ILE A 155 2.89 -19.10 -15.63
N LEU A 156 2.02 -18.13 -15.37
CA LEU A 156 0.94 -18.28 -14.42
C LEU A 156 -0.15 -19.08 -15.10
N GLU A 157 -0.25 -20.38 -14.77
CA GLU A 157 -1.33 -21.25 -15.26
C GLU A 157 -2.67 -20.74 -14.71
N THR A 158 -3.34 -19.89 -15.48
CA THR A 158 -4.73 -19.54 -15.26
C THR A 158 -5.56 -20.75 -15.67
N LYS A 159 -5.60 -21.80 -14.84
CA LYS A 159 -6.68 -22.79 -14.95
C LYS A 159 -7.99 -22.03 -14.82
N ASN A 160 -8.62 -21.82 -15.96
CA ASN A 160 -9.80 -21.00 -16.14
C ASN A 160 -10.96 -21.77 -15.51
N GLU A 161 -11.34 -21.37 -14.29
CA GLU A 161 -12.66 -21.73 -13.79
C GLU A 161 -13.66 -21.02 -14.70
N ASP A 162 -14.45 -21.82 -15.43
CA ASP A 162 -15.52 -21.29 -16.26
C ASP A 162 -16.71 -20.95 -15.36
N PHE A 163 -16.95 -19.66 -15.18
CA PHE A 163 -18.04 -19.15 -14.35
C PHE A 163 -19.34 -18.97 -15.16
N SER A 164 -19.32 -19.25 -16.46
CA SER A 164 -20.44 -18.96 -17.38
C SER A 164 -21.69 -19.78 -17.07
N LEU A 165 -21.54 -20.95 -16.45
CA LEU A 165 -22.64 -21.86 -16.09
C LEU A 165 -23.21 -21.60 -14.69
N MET A 166 -22.67 -20.65 -13.93
CA MET A 166 -23.13 -20.38 -12.56
C MET A 166 -24.41 -19.55 -12.55
N SER A 167 -25.30 -19.86 -11.61
CA SER A 167 -26.49 -19.03 -11.32
C SER A 167 -26.08 -17.63 -10.87
N GLU A 168 -26.93 -16.62 -11.09
CA GLU A 168 -26.67 -15.23 -10.68
C GLU A 168 -26.37 -15.09 -9.17
N THR A 169 -27.11 -15.83 -8.34
CA THR A 169 -26.86 -15.88 -6.89
C THR A 169 -25.49 -16.46 -6.58
N ASP A 170 -25.10 -17.50 -7.30
CA ASP A 170 -23.83 -18.19 -7.10
C ASP A 170 -22.66 -17.34 -7.61
N LEU A 171 -22.84 -16.57 -8.68
CA LEU A 171 -21.88 -15.58 -9.16
C LEU A 171 -21.60 -14.52 -8.10
N LEU A 172 -22.65 -13.98 -7.46
CA LEU A 172 -22.53 -12.97 -6.40
C LEU A 172 -21.84 -13.52 -5.15
N LEU A 173 -22.22 -14.72 -4.71
CA LEU A 173 -21.61 -15.40 -3.56
C LEU A 173 -20.14 -15.71 -3.82
N THR A 174 -19.84 -16.27 -4.99
CA THR A 174 -18.48 -16.62 -5.41
C THR A 174 -17.61 -15.38 -5.50
N ARG A 175 -18.11 -14.29 -6.09
CA ARG A 175 -17.39 -13.01 -6.13
C ARG A 175 -17.04 -12.52 -4.73
N THR A 176 -17.99 -12.55 -3.81
CA THR A 176 -17.79 -12.09 -2.42
C THR A 176 -16.77 -12.95 -1.69
N SER A 177 -16.81 -14.27 -1.90
CA SER A 177 -15.82 -15.23 -1.40
C SER A 177 -14.42 -14.96 -1.97
N ARG A 178 -14.31 -14.73 -3.28
CA ARG A 178 -13.04 -14.42 -3.96
C ARG A 178 -12.46 -13.07 -3.50
N ARG A 179 -13.29 -12.05 -3.31
CA ARG A 179 -12.87 -10.75 -2.71
C ARG A 179 -12.35 -10.91 -1.28
N SER A 180 -13.07 -11.64 -0.43
CA SER A 180 -12.62 -11.95 0.94
C SER A 180 -11.29 -12.69 0.95
N SER A 181 -11.14 -13.67 0.06
CA SER A 181 -9.90 -14.44 -0.11
C SER A 181 -8.75 -13.56 -0.59
N LEU A 182 -9.02 -12.62 -1.50
CA LEU A 182 -8.03 -11.66 -2.01
C LEU A 182 -7.49 -10.77 -0.90
N THR A 183 -8.37 -10.22 -0.04
CA THR A 183 -7.97 -9.40 1.11
C THR A 183 -7.04 -10.19 2.04
N ARG A 184 -7.45 -11.39 2.45
CA ARG A 184 -6.63 -12.28 3.30
C ARG A 184 -5.30 -12.64 2.65
N ALA A 185 -5.30 -12.88 1.34
CA ALA A 185 -4.08 -13.21 0.60
C ALA A 185 -3.09 -12.03 0.58
N LYS A 186 -3.56 -10.79 0.42
CA LYS A 186 -2.75 -9.56 0.50
C LYS A 186 -2.15 -9.36 1.88
N GLU A 187 -2.95 -9.51 2.94
CA GLU A 187 -2.46 -9.44 4.33
C GLU A 187 -1.37 -10.48 4.59
N ARG A 188 -1.59 -11.72 4.11
CA ARG A 188 -0.60 -12.78 4.25
C ARG A 188 0.69 -12.47 3.48
N LEU A 189 0.59 -11.87 2.30
CA LEU A 189 1.76 -11.43 1.52
C LEU A 189 2.57 -10.37 2.29
N GLN A 190 1.91 -9.39 2.93
CA GLN A 190 2.58 -8.39 3.75
C GLN A 190 3.33 -9.01 4.93
N LEU A 191 2.72 -10.00 5.60
CA LEU A 191 3.37 -10.74 6.67
C LEU A 191 4.58 -11.53 6.16
N LEU A 192 4.46 -12.22 5.01
CA LEU A 192 5.57 -12.95 4.40
C LEU A 192 6.73 -12.03 4.02
N ASN A 193 6.45 -10.86 3.44
CA ASN A 193 7.46 -9.84 3.14
C ASN A 193 8.15 -9.32 4.42
N SER A 194 7.38 -9.11 5.49
CA SER A 194 7.94 -8.68 6.79
C SER A 194 8.87 -9.76 7.37
N ASN A 195 8.48 -11.02 7.26
CA ASN A 195 9.29 -12.15 7.72
C ASN A 195 10.53 -12.37 6.85
N TYR A 196 10.43 -12.14 5.54
CA TYR A 196 11.57 -12.14 4.62
C TYR A 196 12.61 -11.08 5.03
N LYS A 197 12.17 -9.86 5.32
CA LYS A 197 13.05 -8.76 5.79
C LYS A 197 13.72 -9.06 7.13
N LYS A 198 13.03 -9.77 8.04
CA LYS A 198 13.55 -10.17 9.36
C LYS A 198 14.45 -11.42 9.31
N SER A 199 14.46 -12.17 8.22
CA SER A 199 15.23 -13.41 8.11
C SER A 199 16.71 -13.08 7.82
N ASN A 200 17.61 -13.54 8.69
CA ASN A 200 19.05 -13.35 8.51
C ASN A 200 19.73 -14.50 7.75
N LEU A 201 19.10 -15.68 7.70
CA LEU A 201 19.64 -16.88 7.06
C LEU A 201 19.24 -16.94 5.58
N ILE A 202 20.21 -17.25 4.71
CA ILE A 202 20.01 -17.37 3.25
C ILE A 202 18.93 -18.42 2.92
N ALA A 203 18.98 -19.60 3.55
CA ALA A 203 17.98 -20.65 3.38
C ALA A 203 16.57 -20.21 3.84
N GLY A 204 16.50 -19.40 4.90
CA GLY A 204 15.26 -18.79 5.38
C GLY A 204 14.69 -17.80 4.36
N LYS A 205 15.53 -16.93 3.82
CA LYS A 205 15.16 -15.96 2.77
C LYS A 205 14.64 -16.66 1.51
N GLN A 206 15.33 -17.66 0.98
CA GLN A 206 14.89 -18.41 -0.19
C GLN A 206 13.53 -19.09 0.01
N LYS A 207 13.28 -19.65 1.22
CA LYS A 207 11.98 -20.23 1.58
C LYS A 207 10.86 -19.19 1.54
N TYR A 208 11.10 -17.99 2.06
CA TYR A 208 10.12 -16.91 2.04
C TYR A 208 9.92 -16.34 0.63
N GLU A 209 10.99 -16.23 -0.16
CA GLU A 209 10.92 -15.77 -1.55
C GLU A 209 10.03 -16.67 -2.42
N ARG A 210 10.20 -17.99 -2.32
CA ARG A 210 9.29 -18.95 -2.98
C ARG A 210 7.84 -18.75 -2.54
N LYS A 211 7.60 -18.69 -1.22
CA LYS A 211 6.25 -18.47 -0.67
C LYS A 211 5.63 -17.13 -1.10
N ILE A 212 6.45 -16.09 -1.24
CA ILE A 212 6.04 -14.77 -1.74
C ILE A 212 5.62 -14.90 -3.19
N GLY A 213 6.41 -15.56 -4.03
CA GLY A 213 6.08 -15.82 -5.44
C GLY A 213 4.78 -16.60 -5.59
N ASP A 214 4.62 -17.71 -4.87
CA ASP A 214 3.38 -18.51 -4.89
C ASP A 214 2.16 -17.69 -4.43
N LYS A 215 2.35 -16.82 -3.42
CA LYS A 215 1.27 -15.98 -2.91
C LYS A 215 0.92 -14.84 -3.88
N LYS A 216 1.91 -14.22 -4.54
CA LYS A 216 1.71 -13.25 -5.63
C LYS A 216 0.91 -13.89 -6.78
N ALA A 217 1.28 -15.09 -7.18
CA ALA A 217 0.58 -15.84 -8.22
C ALA A 217 -0.90 -16.04 -7.88
N HIS A 218 -1.16 -16.47 -6.65
CA HIS A 218 -2.51 -16.68 -6.14
C HIS A 218 -3.32 -15.37 -6.08
N ILE A 219 -2.70 -14.24 -5.73
CA ILE A 219 -3.35 -12.92 -5.73
C ILE A 219 -3.75 -12.51 -7.14
N ILE A 220 -2.85 -12.68 -8.12
CA ILE A 220 -3.13 -12.37 -9.53
C ILE A 220 -4.31 -13.22 -10.02
N LYS A 221 -4.32 -14.53 -9.71
CA LYS A 221 -5.46 -15.41 -10.05
C LYS A 221 -6.78 -14.91 -9.45
N LEU A 222 -6.80 -14.60 -8.14
CA LEU A 222 -8.01 -14.12 -7.48
C LEU A 222 -8.51 -12.78 -8.06
N LYS A 223 -7.61 -11.88 -8.49
CA LYS A 223 -7.99 -10.64 -9.18
C LYS A 223 -8.68 -10.95 -10.51
N LEU A 224 -8.08 -11.80 -11.34
CA LEU A 224 -8.64 -12.21 -12.63
C LEU A 224 -10.01 -12.87 -12.46
N ASP A 225 -10.18 -13.73 -11.45
CA ASP A 225 -11.46 -14.38 -11.15
C ASP A 225 -12.52 -13.34 -10.76
N VAL A 226 -12.19 -12.38 -9.88
CA VAL A 226 -13.11 -11.32 -9.47
C VAL A 226 -13.54 -10.46 -10.66
N ASP A 227 -12.61 -10.14 -11.57
CA ASP A 227 -12.90 -9.34 -12.76
C ASP A 227 -13.82 -10.07 -13.72
N ARG A 228 -13.59 -11.36 -13.96
CA ARG A 228 -14.48 -12.20 -14.78
C ARG A 228 -15.88 -12.27 -14.20
N LEU A 229 -15.99 -12.49 -12.89
CA LEU A 229 -17.27 -12.51 -12.19
C LEU A 229 -17.99 -11.15 -12.30
N ASN A 230 -17.27 -10.03 -12.16
CA ASN A 230 -17.85 -8.70 -12.36
C ASN A 230 -18.39 -8.54 -13.78
N ASN A 231 -17.63 -8.95 -14.80
CA ASN A 231 -18.04 -8.84 -16.20
C ASN A 231 -19.28 -9.68 -16.50
N LEU A 232 -19.36 -10.91 -15.98
CA LEU A 232 -20.54 -11.77 -16.14
C LEU A 232 -21.77 -11.19 -15.45
N ILE A 233 -21.63 -10.67 -14.22
CA ILE A 233 -22.72 -10.03 -13.50
C ILE A 233 -23.23 -8.81 -14.27
N ILE A 234 -22.34 -7.95 -14.78
CA ILE A 234 -22.72 -6.77 -15.57
C ILE A 234 -23.40 -7.17 -16.88
N THR A 235 -22.94 -8.25 -17.53
CA THR A 235 -23.52 -8.73 -18.80
C THR A 235 -24.91 -9.30 -18.58
N ASN A 236 -25.10 -10.12 -17.54
CA ASN A 236 -26.40 -10.72 -17.20
C ASN A 236 -27.44 -9.68 -16.77
N GLN A 237 -27.01 -8.53 -16.21
CA GLN A 237 -27.90 -7.42 -15.85
C GLN A 237 -28.34 -6.55 -17.03
N LYS A 238 -27.69 -6.68 -18.19
CA LYS A 238 -28.01 -5.93 -19.42
C LYS A 238 -28.82 -6.75 -20.43
N ALA A 239 -28.98 -8.05 -20.20
CA ALA A 239 -29.80 -8.96 -20.99
C ALA A 239 -31.23 -8.99 -20.44
#